data_AF-A0A8J6H055-F1
#
_entry.id   AF-A0A8J6H055-F1
#
_cell.length_a   1.000
_cell.length_b   1.000
_cell.length_c   1.000
_cell.angle_alpha   90.00
_cell.angle_beta   90.00
_cell.angle_gamma   90.00
#
_symmetry.space_group_name_H-M   'P 1'
#
loop_
_entity.id
_entity.type
_entity.pdbx_description
1 polymer ?
#
loop_
_entity_poly.entity_id
_entity_poly.type
_entity_poly.pdbx_seq_one_letter_code
_entity_poly.pdbx_strand_id
1 'polypeptide(L)' 'RFDLKTQRVDTQSVTRLDRLFPGVPLNSHDIFQYQDKAYFCHDKFYWRVSFEGAVNHVDQVGYVTYDILQCAAN' A
#
# COMPACT_ATOMS: atom_id res chain seq x y z
N ARG A 1 -3.93 -1.53 -13.89
CA ARG A 1 -4.02 -3.00 -13.68
C ARG A 1 -3.07 -3.69 -14.66
N PHE A 2 -2.14 -4.48 -14.14
CA PHE A 2 -1.23 -5.28 -14.96
C PHE A 2 -1.78 -6.70 -15.06
N ASP A 3 -1.94 -7.21 -16.29
CA ASP A 3 -2.38 -8.59 -16.53
C ASP A 3 -1.14 -9.50 -16.64
N LEU A 4 -1.01 -10.43 -15.70
CA LEU A 4 0.15 -11.33 -15.62
C LEU A 4 0.22 -12.35 -16.76
N LYS A 5 -0.92 -12.75 -17.35
CA LYS A 5 -0.96 -13.76 -18.42
C LYS A 5 -0.50 -13.18 -19.74
N THR A 6 -0.95 -11.96 -20.04
CA THR A 6 -0.62 -11.26 -21.29
C THR A 6 0.61 -10.37 -21.16
N GLN A 7 1.09 -10.14 -19.94
CA GLN A 7 2.18 -9.23 -19.59
C GLN A 7 1.95 -7.81 -20.13
N ARG A 8 0.71 -7.33 -20.04
CA ARG A 8 0.29 -6.01 -20.57
C ARG A 8 -0.48 -5.21 -19.55
N VAL A 9 -0.40 -3.89 -19.70
CA VAL A 9 -1.25 -2.96 -18.96
C VAL A 9 -2.59 -2.87 -19.67
N ASP A 10 -3.66 -3.01 -18.91
CA ASP A 10 -5.02 -2.80 -19.39
C ASP A 10 -5.28 -1.29 -19.59
N THR A 11 -5.57 -0.88 -20.83
CA THR A 11 -5.70 0.53 -21.21
C THR A 11 -6.85 1.25 -20.52
N GLN A 12 -7.89 0.53 -20.07
CA GLN A 12 -9.03 1.14 -19.37
C GLN A 12 -8.86 1.15 -17.85
N SER A 13 -7.71 0.71 -17.34
CA SER A 13 -7.49 0.49 -15.91
C SER A 13 -6.80 1.64 -15.16
N VAL A 14 -6.70 2.80 -15.79
CA VAL A 14 -6.17 4.01 -15.15
C VAL A 14 -7.20 4.52 -14.15
N THR A 15 -6.83 4.46 -12.87
CA THR A 15 -7.68 4.92 -11.76
C THR A 15 -6.85 5.76 -10.81
N ARG A 16 -7.48 6.78 -10.23
CA ARG A 16 -6.84 7.61 -9.22
C ARG A 16 -6.58 6.84 -7.92
N LEU A 17 -5.41 7.07 -7.33
CA LEU A 17 -4.98 6.38 -6.12
C LEU A 17 -5.88 6.68 -4.93
N ASP A 18 -6.21 7.95 -4.68
CA ASP A 18 -7.08 8.40 -3.59
C ASP A 18 -8.50 7.85 -3.65
N ARG A 19 -8.96 7.47 -4.85
CA ARG A 19 -10.25 6.81 -5.03
C ARG A 19 -10.21 5.33 -4.65
N LEU A 20 -9.12 4.64 -4.97
CA LEU A 20 -8.98 3.20 -4.68
C LEU A 20 -8.50 2.93 -3.26
N PHE A 21 -7.62 3.78 -2.73
CA PHE A 21 -6.96 3.61 -1.44
C PHE A 21 -7.10 4.90 -0.64
N PRO A 22 -8.31 5.22 -0.16
CA PRO A 22 -8.53 6.44 0.62
C PRO A 22 -7.67 6.44 1.89
N GLY A 23 -7.02 7.57 2.17
CA GLY A 23 -6.20 7.78 3.38
C GLY A 23 -4.71 7.44 3.23
N VAL A 24 -4.27 6.87 2.11
CA VAL A 24 -2.83 6.68 1.85
C VAL A 24 -2.19 7.98 1.32
N PRO A 25 -0.89 8.21 1.57
CA PRO A 25 -0.20 9.38 1.03
C PRO A 25 -0.09 9.33 -0.50
N LEU A 26 -0.45 10.43 -1.16
CA LEU A 26 -0.33 10.58 -2.62
C LEU A 26 1.13 10.56 -3.10
N ASN A 27 2.06 10.90 -2.21
CA ASN A 27 3.50 10.94 -2.44
C ASN A 27 4.21 9.74 -1.77
N SER A 28 3.54 8.58 -1.71
CA SER A 28 4.19 7.33 -1.31
C SER A 28 5.33 7.03 -2.29
N HIS A 29 6.54 6.78 -1.77
CA HIS A 29 7.71 6.49 -2.60
C HIS A 29 7.92 4.99 -2.82
N ASP A 30 7.25 4.14 -2.03
CA ASP A 30 7.26 2.68 -2.20
C ASP A 30 5.90 2.09 -1.81
N ILE A 31 5.53 0.98 -2.47
CA ILE A 31 4.29 0.24 -2.26
C ILE A 31 4.60 -1.25 -2.40
N PHE A 32 4.36 -2.03 -1.33
CA PHE A 32 4.57 -3.47 -1.34
C PHE A 32 3.42 -4.23 -0.67
N GLN A 33 3.31 -5.52 -0.97
CA GLN A 33 2.37 -6.43 -0.31
C GLN A 33 3.14 -7.34 0.65
N TYR A 34 2.67 -7.46 1.88
CA TYR A 34 3.23 -8.33 2.91
C TYR A 34 2.10 -8.87 3.79
N GLN A 35 2.11 -10.19 4.06
CA GLN A 35 1.08 -10.87 4.87
C GLN A 35 -0.37 -10.49 4.49
N ASP A 36 -0.69 -10.57 3.19
CA ASP A 36 -2.01 -10.27 2.63
C ASP A 36 -2.52 -8.82 2.83
N LYS A 37 -1.62 -7.89 3.15
CA LYS A 37 -1.91 -6.45 3.28
C LYS A 37 -1.01 -5.65 2.34
N ALA A 38 -1.49 -4.50 1.87
CA ALA A 38 -0.65 -3.53 1.16
C ALA A 38 -0.07 -2.51 2.13
N TYR A 39 1.15 -2.07 1.85
CA TYR A 39 1.89 -1.10 2.64
C TYR A 39 2.33 0.03 1.73
N PHE A 40 1.89 1.24 2.05
CA PHE A 40 2.26 2.48 1.35
C PHE A 40 3.27 3.23 2.21
N CYS A 41 4.49 3.42 1.72
CA CYS A 41 5.57 4.03 2.48
C CYS A 41 5.79 5.49 2.12
N HIS A 42 5.90 6.33 3.15
CA HIS A 42 6.28 7.72 3.03
C HIS A 42 7.18 8.12 4.20
N ASP A 43 8.34 8.69 3.89
CA ASP A 43 9.44 8.89 4.85
C ASP A 43 9.75 7.57 5.62
N LYS A 44 9.87 7.63 6.94
CA LYS A 44 10.09 6.46 7.82
C LYS A 44 8.81 5.68 8.18
N PHE A 45 7.66 6.11 7.67
CA PHE A 45 6.35 5.57 8.03
C PHE A 45 5.75 4.69 6.92
N TYR A 46 4.79 3.86 7.31
CA TYR A 46 3.92 3.15 6.39
C TYR A 46 2.44 3.33 6.77
N TRP A 47 1.59 3.19 5.76
CA TRP A 47 0.14 3.04 5.88
C TRP A 47 -0.22 1.64 5.42
N ARG A 48 -0.69 0.80 6.33
CA ARG A 48 -1.16 -0.54 6.01
C ARG A 48 -2.61 -0.49 5.59
N VAL A 49 -2.89 -1.13 4.46
CA VAL A 49 -4.21 -1.22 3.86
C VAL A 49 -4.70 -2.65 3.96
N SER A 50 -5.89 -2.79 4.53
CA SER A 50 -6.68 -4.02 4.53
C SER A 50 -7.65 -4.06 3.36
N PHE A 51 -7.80 -5.26 2.79
CA PHE A 51 -8.75 -5.57 1.73
C PHE A 51 -9.95 -6.30 2.35
N GLU A 52 -10.98 -5.56 2.79
CA GLU A 52 -12.18 -6.17 3.37
C GLU A 52 -13.32 -6.13 2.35
N GLY A 53 -13.61 -7.29 1.76
CA GLY A 53 -14.54 -7.39 0.64
C GLY A 53 -14.06 -6.56 -0.56
N ALA A 54 -14.87 -5.57 -0.96
CA ALA A 54 -14.54 -4.66 -2.06
C ALA A 54 -13.97 -3.30 -1.60
N VAL A 55 -13.70 -3.15 -0.30
CA VAL A 55 -13.30 -1.88 0.31
C VAL A 55 -11.85 -1.97 0.78
N ASN A 56 -11.04 -1.01 0.31
CA ASN A 56 -9.69 -0.81 0.81
C ASN A 56 -9.74 0.27 1.88
N HIS A 57 -9.23 -0.02 3.07
CA HIS A 57 -9.12 0.97 4.13
C HIS A 57 -7.77 0.89 4.82
N VAL A 58 -7.23 2.04 5.19
CA VAL A 58 -6.06 2.10 6.05
C VAL A 58 -6.48 1.63 7.45
N ASP A 59 -5.82 0.59 7.95
CA ASP A 59 -6.11 0.00 9.26
C ASP A 59 -4.99 0.22 10.28
N GLN A 60 -3.80 0.63 9.83
CA GLN A 60 -2.66 0.94 10.68
C GLN A 60 -1.71 1.95 10.01
N VAL A 61 -1.13 2.82 10.84
CA VAL A 61 0.01 3.67 10.47
C VAL A 61 1.14 3.39 11.46
N GLY A 62 2.36 3.18 10.97
CA GLY A 62 3.49 2.81 11.82
C GLY A 62 4.83 3.16 11.21
N TYR A 63 5.92 2.85 11.91
CA TYR A 63 7.30 2.99 11.47
C TYR A 63 7.77 1.71 10.78
N VAL A 64 8.43 1.87 9.64
CA VAL A 64 9.05 0.73 8.94
C VAL A 64 10.08 0.05 9.86
N THR A 65 10.90 0.82 10.58
CA THR A 65 11.97 0.29 11.42
C THR A 65 11.48 -0.47 12.65
N TYR A 66 10.46 0.05 13.33
CA TYR A 66 10.03 -0.51 14.62
C TYR A 66 8.94 -1.56 14.46
N ASP A 67 7.91 -1.27 13.67
CA ASP A 67 6.75 -2.16 13.59
C ASP A 67 6.93 -3.29 12.56
N ILE A 68 7.72 -3.08 11.50
CA ILE A 68 8.00 -4.12 10.49
C ILE A 68 9.33 -4.81 10.79
N LEU A 69 10.43 -4.05 10.89
CA LEU A 69 11.77 -4.60 11.05
C LEU A 69 12.13 -4.96 12.51
N GLN A 70 11.29 -4.57 13.48
CA GLN A 70 11.49 -4.86 14.90
C GLN A 70 12.87 -4.39 15.43
N CYS A 71 13.38 -3.28 14.89
CA CYS A 71 14.60 -2.67 15.38
C CYS A 71 14.42 -2.17 16.83
N ALA A 72 15.49 -2.18 17.62
CA ALA A 72 15.47 -1.60 18.96
C ALA A 72 15.24 -0.08 18.88
N ALA A 73 14.38 0.44 19.77
CA ALA A 73 14.28 1.88 19.99
C ALA A 73 15.52 2.34 20.76
N ASN A 74 16.17 3.39 20.26
CA ASN A 74 17.28 4.06 20.95
C ASN A 74 16.78 4.94 22.10
#